data_AF-A0A1Z5KHY7-F1
#
_entry.id   AF-A0A1Z5KHY7-F1
#
_cell.length_a   1.000
_cell.length_b   1.000
_cell.length_c   1.000
_cell.angle_alpha   90.00
_cell.angle_beta   90.00
_cell.angle_gamma   90.00
#
_symmetry.space_group_name_H-M   'P 1'
#
loop_
_entity.id
_entity.type
_entity.pdbx_description
1 polymer ?
#
loop_
_entity_poly.entity_id
_entity_poly.type
_entity_poly.pdbx_seq_one_letter_code
_entity_poly.pdbx_strand_id
1 'polypeptide(L)'
;MKRLFVFLICSTLCSITQARNELCGASPDSSGIRVSDGGALVQVWPTGRPRVDHWRLTKAIARANIGGTVWLCEGTFNMGSNFGNRHTVVIRKALTLEGVYIDQEWQTIVKGGGDGLRPYFPDSVMGPVHIATTLGAVTIDGLWFRDWINKAIYVASVDGFTFTNSKLSHPRIQKNRGFPFGFVDYVHGIIATGRASRGSFVITNNVFDITFGDDTNFRPNDAQPCCLYGFPPTRFDNIQIEDNIIVTENEGLELLGNLPLKQSSIYIRNNTIDMSYKLKGWPDTYAILAGGNAHTSEFVIEDNLFTLNNGLYSNPEDFTDVGAISLTGENFRVRNNRIEVQDFDGRIFRFGNALFGHSITDSVFENNEIVGSYKGIGIDFTGGPLNKSRRNVFRLGTSLAAASVGSTTIRASGARVCGNTWEGDLGTVEGDLDAVCRL
;
A
#
# COMPACT_ATOMS: atom_id res chain seq x y z
N MET A 1 10.32 30.64 -21.53
CA MET A 1 9.75 30.85 -20.17
C MET A 1 9.16 29.54 -19.65
N LYS A 2 10.03 28.55 -19.46
CA LYS A 2 9.77 27.23 -18.86
C LYS A 2 10.85 27.09 -17.78
N ARG A 3 10.51 26.55 -16.60
CA ARG A 3 11.32 26.47 -15.35
C ARG A 3 11.04 27.57 -14.31
N LEU A 4 9.81 27.64 -13.80
CA LEU A 4 9.53 28.31 -12.50
C LEU A 4 8.24 27.82 -11.80
N PHE A 5 7.84 26.56 -12.00
CA PHE A 5 6.54 26.04 -11.48
C PHE A 5 6.65 24.75 -10.64
N VAL A 6 7.86 24.36 -10.22
CA VAL A 6 8.07 23.14 -9.39
C VAL A 6 8.28 23.47 -7.91
N PHE A 7 8.41 24.75 -7.54
CA PHE A 7 8.76 25.15 -6.16
C PHE A 7 7.58 25.58 -5.28
N LEU A 8 6.32 25.41 -5.74
CA LEU A 8 5.14 25.92 -5.04
C LEU A 8 4.05 24.87 -4.80
N ILE A 9 4.45 23.63 -4.48
CA ILE A 9 3.55 22.60 -3.89
C ILE A 9 3.95 22.31 -2.42
N CYS A 10 5.06 22.87 -1.91
CA CYS A 10 5.53 22.65 -0.53
C CYS A 10 4.89 23.53 0.56
N SER A 11 3.79 24.26 0.33
CA SER A 11 3.31 25.28 1.30
C SER A 11 1.91 25.08 1.90
N THR A 12 1.28 23.92 1.69
CA THR A 12 0.02 23.57 2.39
C THR A 12 0.11 22.34 3.31
N LEU A 13 1.30 21.77 3.50
CA LEU A 13 1.58 20.75 4.52
C LEU A 13 2.21 21.40 5.75
N CYS A 14 1.43 22.19 6.49
CA CYS A 14 1.91 22.74 7.75
C CYS A 14 0.85 22.51 8.84
N SER A 15 0.86 21.30 9.42
CA SER A 15 0.81 21.03 10.87
C SER A 15 0.40 19.58 11.14
N ILE A 16 1.33 18.62 11.03
CA ILE A 16 1.32 17.38 11.86
C ILE A 16 2.77 17.03 12.15
N THR A 17 3.26 17.27 13.36
CA THR A 17 4.53 16.70 13.83
C THR A 17 4.26 15.99 15.15
N GLN A 18 4.47 14.68 15.19
CA GLN A 18 5.10 14.08 16.37
C GLN A 18 5.87 12.79 16.07
N ALA A 19 6.85 12.93 15.18
CA ALA A 19 8.14 12.27 15.36
C ALA A 19 9.08 13.21 16.13
N ARG A 20 10.15 12.66 16.73
CA ARG A 20 11.11 13.46 17.47
C ARG A 20 12.02 14.21 16.51
N ASN A 21 11.91 15.53 16.53
CA ASN A 21 12.81 16.45 15.82
C ASN A 21 14.08 16.77 16.61
N GLU A 22 14.48 15.89 17.54
CA GLU A 22 15.64 16.06 18.40
C GLU A 22 16.39 14.73 18.55
N LEU A 23 17.72 14.81 18.65
CA LEU A 23 18.56 13.64 18.92
C LEU A 23 18.46 13.25 20.40
N CYS A 24 18.58 11.96 20.70
CA CYS A 24 18.53 11.49 22.10
C CYS A 24 19.76 11.87 22.93
N GLY A 25 20.87 12.20 22.27
CA GLY A 25 22.18 12.37 22.91
C GLY A 25 22.84 11.03 23.25
N ALA A 26 23.88 11.06 24.08
CA ALA A 26 24.63 9.85 24.43
C ALA A 26 23.77 8.84 25.22
N SER A 27 24.01 7.55 24.97
CA SER A 27 23.42 6.45 25.75
C SER A 27 23.69 6.66 27.25
N PRO A 28 22.68 6.51 28.13
CA PRO A 28 22.80 6.82 29.55
C PRO A 28 23.73 5.84 30.28
N ASP A 29 23.82 4.61 29.81
CA ASP A 29 24.60 3.52 30.40
C ASP A 29 24.77 2.36 29.40
N SER A 30 25.31 1.22 29.88
CA SER A 30 25.47 -0.02 29.11
C SER A 30 24.14 -0.71 28.78
N SER A 31 23.06 -0.44 29.52
CA SER A 31 21.73 -0.98 29.23
C SER A 31 21.16 -0.36 27.96
N GLY A 32 21.49 0.91 27.70
CA GLY A 32 20.98 1.68 26.55
C GLY A 32 19.47 1.86 26.59
N ILE A 33 18.88 1.88 27.79
CA ILE A 33 17.45 2.14 28.01
C ILE A 33 17.34 3.19 29.12
N ARG A 34 16.69 4.31 28.83
CA ARG A 34 16.30 5.32 29.83
C ARG A 34 14.79 5.27 30.00
N VAL A 35 14.33 5.16 31.25
CA VAL A 35 12.91 5.25 31.59
C VAL A 35 12.68 6.56 32.30
N SER A 36 11.77 7.37 31.78
CA SER A 36 11.37 8.66 32.33
C SER A 36 9.89 8.63 32.72
N ASP A 37 9.50 9.52 33.63
CA ASP A 37 8.09 9.77 34.00
C ASP A 37 7.32 8.49 34.34
N GLY A 38 7.96 7.60 35.12
CA GLY A 38 7.35 6.35 35.55
C GLY A 38 6.97 5.39 34.42
N GLY A 39 7.58 5.51 33.24
CA GLY A 39 7.28 4.67 32.07
C GLY A 39 6.39 5.33 31.02
N ALA A 40 6.00 6.60 31.20
CA ALA A 40 5.32 7.35 30.13
C ALA A 40 6.22 7.55 28.90
N LEU A 41 7.53 7.70 29.12
CA LEU A 41 8.54 7.74 28.05
C LEU A 41 9.66 6.74 28.34
N VAL A 42 9.97 5.90 27.36
CA VAL A 42 11.12 4.98 27.40
C VAL A 42 11.98 5.22 26.18
N GLN A 43 13.20 5.70 26.38
CA GLN A 43 14.18 5.91 25.30
C GLN A 43 15.11 4.71 25.18
N VAL A 44 15.46 4.37 23.95
CA VAL A 44 16.29 3.19 23.64
C VAL A 44 17.35 3.57 22.62
N TRP A 45 18.59 3.16 22.84
CA TRP A 45 19.71 3.39 21.91
C TRP A 45 20.06 2.10 21.16
N PRO A 46 20.33 2.20 19.84
CA PRO A 46 20.77 1.05 19.07
C PRO A 46 22.21 0.66 19.39
N THR A 47 22.56 -0.60 19.11
CA THR A 47 23.93 -1.12 19.12
C THR A 47 24.37 -1.64 17.76
N GLY A 48 23.42 -1.84 16.83
CA GLY A 48 23.63 -2.54 15.56
C GLY A 48 23.78 -4.06 15.70
N ARG A 49 23.65 -4.62 16.92
CA ARG A 49 23.82 -6.05 17.21
C ARG A 49 22.44 -6.71 17.36
N PRO A 50 22.07 -7.68 16.49
CA PRO A 50 20.72 -8.25 16.42
C PRO A 50 20.09 -8.64 17.76
N ARG A 51 20.78 -9.49 18.52
CA ARG A 51 20.26 -9.99 19.80
C ARG A 51 20.14 -8.91 20.87
N VAL A 52 21.04 -7.92 20.85
CA VAL A 52 21.06 -6.86 21.87
C VAL A 52 19.97 -5.85 21.56
N ASP A 53 19.82 -5.45 20.29
CA ASP A 53 18.79 -4.50 19.86
C ASP A 53 17.40 -5.10 20.06
N HIS A 54 17.18 -6.38 19.68
CA HIS A 54 15.93 -7.08 19.97
C HIS A 54 15.60 -7.13 21.47
N TRP A 55 16.59 -7.50 22.30
CA TRP A 55 16.41 -7.53 23.75
C TRP A 55 16.07 -6.15 24.31
N ARG A 56 16.76 -5.09 23.85
CA ARG A 56 16.55 -3.71 24.28
C ARG A 56 15.14 -3.24 23.93
N LEU A 57 14.71 -3.42 22.69
CA LEU A 57 13.38 -3.05 22.23
C LEU A 57 12.30 -3.82 22.99
N THR A 58 12.47 -5.13 23.16
CA THR A 58 11.54 -5.97 23.94
C THR A 58 11.42 -5.49 25.39
N LYS A 59 12.54 -5.14 26.03
CA LYS A 59 12.55 -4.61 27.39
C LYS A 59 11.96 -3.22 27.49
N ALA A 60 12.20 -2.36 26.50
CA ALA A 60 11.65 -1.01 26.48
C ALA A 60 10.13 -1.03 26.32
N ILE A 61 9.62 -1.84 25.38
CA ILE A 61 8.17 -2.09 25.23
C ILE A 61 7.59 -2.62 26.55
N ALA A 62 8.25 -3.57 27.21
CA ALA A 62 7.77 -4.08 28.50
C ALA A 62 7.71 -3.00 29.58
N ARG A 63 8.67 -2.07 29.62
CA ARG A 63 8.80 -0.99 30.62
C ARG A 63 7.89 0.22 30.38
N ALA A 64 7.42 0.44 29.15
CA ALA A 64 6.49 1.53 28.86
C ALA A 64 5.14 1.32 29.56
N ASN A 65 4.45 2.39 29.94
CA ASN A 65 3.07 2.31 30.41
C ASN A 65 2.12 2.00 29.24
N ILE A 66 0.91 1.56 29.55
CA ILE A 66 -0.16 1.48 28.53
C ILE A 66 -0.44 2.90 28.04
N GLY A 67 -0.41 3.10 26.72
CA GLY A 67 -0.50 4.41 26.07
C GLY A 67 0.77 5.25 26.15
N GLY A 68 1.86 4.72 26.72
CA GLY A 68 3.15 5.40 26.77
C GLY A 68 3.93 5.32 25.45
N THR A 69 5.04 6.05 25.39
CA THR A 69 5.90 6.14 24.21
C THR A 69 7.21 5.38 24.42
N VAL A 70 7.58 4.56 23.44
CA VAL A 70 8.91 3.99 23.29
C VAL A 70 9.62 4.75 22.16
N TRP A 71 10.57 5.60 22.55
CA TRP A 71 11.35 6.41 21.63
C TRP A 71 12.67 5.70 21.27
N LEU A 72 12.80 5.34 19.99
CA LEU A 72 13.99 4.76 19.41
C LEU A 72 14.92 5.89 18.95
N CYS A 73 16.03 6.04 19.66
CA CYS A 73 17.05 7.02 19.37
C CYS A 73 17.71 6.79 18.00
N GLU A 74 18.38 7.82 17.51
CA GLU A 74 19.07 7.80 16.22
C GLU A 74 20.04 6.62 16.08
N GLY A 75 20.17 6.12 14.85
CA GLY A 75 21.00 4.99 14.48
C GLY A 75 20.20 3.78 13.98
N THR A 76 20.88 2.64 13.86
CA THR A 76 20.30 1.42 13.29
C THR A 76 20.07 0.34 14.33
N PHE A 77 18.81 0.05 14.63
CA PHE A 77 18.39 -1.16 15.32
C PHE A 77 18.43 -2.33 14.36
N ASN A 78 19.38 -3.23 14.55
CA ASN A 78 19.49 -4.42 13.72
C ASN A 78 18.59 -5.50 14.31
N MET A 79 17.68 -6.04 13.50
CA MET A 79 16.77 -7.14 13.86
C MET A 79 17.20 -8.46 13.19
N GLY A 80 18.35 -8.44 12.51
CA GLY A 80 19.00 -9.61 11.91
C GLY A 80 18.50 -9.96 10.51
N SER A 81 19.34 -10.65 9.73
CA SER A 81 19.10 -10.92 8.30
C SER A 81 19.19 -12.41 7.91
N ASN A 82 19.81 -13.25 8.74
CA ASN A 82 20.13 -14.64 8.40
C ASN A 82 19.32 -15.64 9.25
N PHE A 83 19.10 -16.84 8.70
CA PHE A 83 18.35 -17.90 9.36
C PHE A 83 18.92 -18.20 10.77
N GLY A 84 18.05 -18.21 11.79
CA GLY A 84 18.43 -18.44 13.20
C GLY A 84 18.95 -17.22 13.97
N ASN A 85 19.01 -16.04 13.35
CA ASN A 85 19.38 -14.79 14.04
C ASN A 85 18.53 -13.59 13.59
N ARG A 86 17.30 -13.85 13.17
CA ARG A 86 16.29 -12.82 12.97
C ARG A 86 15.48 -12.70 14.24
N HIS A 87 14.83 -11.56 14.42
CA HIS A 87 14.09 -11.28 15.63
C HIS A 87 12.84 -10.47 15.31
N THR A 88 11.76 -10.75 16.02
CA THR A 88 10.52 -9.96 15.99
C THR A 88 10.21 -9.41 17.37
N VAL A 89 9.93 -8.10 17.46
CA VAL A 89 9.37 -7.50 18.67
C VAL A 89 7.86 -7.65 18.68
N VAL A 90 7.31 -8.02 19.84
CA VAL A 90 5.88 -8.25 20.00
C VAL A 90 5.27 -7.15 20.87
N ILE A 91 4.32 -6.41 20.31
CA ILE A 91 3.51 -5.40 20.99
C ILE A 91 2.20 -6.05 21.44
N ARG A 92 1.84 -5.88 22.72
CA ARG A 92 0.65 -6.49 23.36
C ARG A 92 -0.21 -5.50 24.15
N LYS A 93 0.08 -4.21 24.02
CA LYS A 93 -0.58 -3.12 24.74
C LYS A 93 -0.58 -1.87 23.87
N ALA A 94 -1.54 -0.99 24.11
CA ALA A 94 -1.55 0.33 23.49
C ALA A 94 -0.23 1.04 23.79
N LEU A 95 0.42 1.59 22.77
CA LEU A 95 1.68 2.35 22.88
C LEU A 95 1.98 3.10 21.58
N THR A 96 2.89 4.07 21.69
CA THR A 96 3.53 4.71 20.54
C THR A 96 4.97 4.22 20.41
N LEU A 97 5.36 3.78 19.22
CA LEU A 97 6.74 3.50 18.85
C LEU A 97 7.22 4.66 17.97
N GLU A 98 8.12 5.48 18.49
CA GLU A 98 8.52 6.75 17.85
C GLU A 98 10.00 6.73 17.50
N GLY A 99 10.35 7.20 16.30
CA GLY A 99 11.71 7.41 15.84
C GLY A 99 12.13 8.87 15.85
N VAL A 100 13.41 9.10 15.53
CA VAL A 100 13.95 10.42 15.25
C VAL A 100 13.81 10.70 13.76
N TYR A 101 13.10 11.77 13.44
CA TYR A 101 12.85 12.25 12.08
C TYR A 101 13.17 13.74 12.05
N ILE A 102 14.23 14.13 11.34
CA ILE A 102 14.75 15.51 11.33
C ILE A 102 14.92 15.92 9.88
N ASP A 103 14.45 17.12 9.53
CA ASP A 103 14.61 17.71 8.20
C ASP A 103 14.19 16.77 7.05
N GLN A 104 13.09 16.06 7.24
CA GLN A 104 12.55 15.05 6.31
C GLN A 104 13.40 13.78 6.14
N GLU A 105 14.36 13.55 7.03
CA GLU A 105 15.21 12.36 7.05
C GLU A 105 14.98 11.50 8.31
N TRP A 106 14.83 10.20 8.08
CA TRP A 106 14.77 9.20 9.15
C TRP A 106 16.15 8.94 9.72
N GLN A 107 16.38 9.40 10.95
CA GLN A 107 17.61 9.14 11.69
C GLN A 107 17.56 7.79 12.42
N THR A 108 16.35 7.27 12.65
CA THR A 108 16.12 5.96 13.30
C THR A 108 15.73 4.90 12.28
N ILE A 109 16.56 3.86 12.15
CA ILE A 109 16.40 2.76 11.21
C ILE A 109 16.16 1.45 11.95
N VAL A 110 15.13 0.69 11.58
CA VAL A 110 14.91 -0.70 11.99
C VAL A 110 15.24 -1.60 10.81
N LYS A 111 16.37 -2.31 10.89
CA LYS A 111 16.91 -3.09 9.77
C LYS A 111 16.72 -4.60 9.97
N GLY A 112 16.19 -5.31 8.99
CA GLY A 112 16.03 -6.76 9.05
C GLY A 112 14.79 -7.20 9.86
N GLY A 113 14.91 -8.32 10.55
CA GLY A 113 13.80 -8.96 11.28
C GLY A 113 13.11 -10.01 10.43
N GLY A 114 12.29 -10.87 11.04
CA GLY A 114 11.81 -12.06 10.32
C GLY A 114 11.85 -13.34 11.14
N ASP A 115 11.21 -13.44 12.31
CA ASP A 115 11.15 -14.71 13.03
C ASP A 115 10.07 -15.63 12.46
N GLY A 116 10.46 -16.89 12.22
CA GLY A 116 9.49 -17.97 12.04
C GLY A 116 8.96 -18.36 13.41
N LEU A 117 7.76 -17.90 13.77
CA LEU A 117 7.10 -18.26 15.03
C LEU A 117 6.68 -19.74 15.01
N ARG A 118 7.57 -20.67 15.36
CA ARG A 118 7.20 -22.07 15.64
C ARG A 118 6.79 -22.23 17.12
N PRO A 119 5.78 -23.06 17.49
CA PRO A 119 4.95 -23.94 16.65
C PRO A 119 3.48 -23.49 16.50
N TYR A 120 3.10 -22.29 16.95
CA TYR A 120 1.66 -21.92 17.02
C TYR A 120 1.05 -21.44 15.69
N PHE A 121 1.87 -21.08 14.71
CA PHE A 121 1.41 -20.60 13.42
C PHE A 121 2.24 -21.26 12.31
N PRO A 122 1.71 -22.31 11.64
CA PRO A 122 2.43 -22.99 10.56
C PRO A 122 2.76 -22.08 9.36
N ASP A 123 2.22 -20.84 9.32
CA ASP A 123 2.21 -19.96 8.14
C ASP A 123 2.90 -18.59 8.33
N SER A 124 3.68 -18.35 9.39
CA SER A 124 4.08 -16.96 9.72
C SER A 124 5.57 -16.74 9.97
N VAL A 125 6.31 -16.42 8.91
CA VAL A 125 7.45 -15.50 9.06
C VAL A 125 6.88 -14.11 9.33
N MET A 126 7.07 -13.60 10.54
CA MET A 126 6.73 -12.22 10.91
C MET A 126 7.97 -11.37 10.72
N GLY A 127 7.92 -10.18 10.12
CA GLY A 127 9.10 -9.31 10.11
C GLY A 127 9.35 -8.63 11.45
N PRO A 128 10.01 -7.46 11.47
CA PRO A 128 10.57 -6.90 12.70
C PRO A 128 9.52 -6.58 13.77
N VAL A 129 8.27 -6.26 13.40
CA VAL A 129 7.21 -5.89 14.36
C VAL A 129 5.98 -6.77 14.21
N HIS A 130 5.51 -7.30 15.34
CA HIS A 130 4.24 -7.99 15.47
C HIS A 130 3.37 -7.29 16.53
N ILE A 131 2.27 -6.69 16.10
CA ILE A 131 1.20 -6.23 16.99
C ILE A 131 0.26 -7.41 17.22
N ALA A 132 0.43 -8.09 18.35
CA ALA A 132 -0.47 -9.16 18.76
C ALA A 132 -1.82 -8.56 19.23
N THR A 133 -2.72 -9.37 19.78
CA THR A 133 -3.98 -8.87 20.35
C THR A 133 -3.73 -7.81 21.41
N THR A 134 -4.21 -6.61 21.13
CA THR A 134 -4.00 -5.41 21.94
C THR A 134 -5.34 -4.72 22.19
N LEU A 135 -5.59 -4.35 23.45
CA LEU A 135 -6.68 -3.45 23.82
C LEU A 135 -6.15 -2.02 23.75
N GLY A 136 -6.75 -1.20 22.89
CA GLY A 136 -6.33 0.18 22.59
C GLY A 136 -5.41 0.34 21.37
N ALA A 137 -5.11 1.59 21.05
CA ALA A 137 -4.43 1.97 19.80
C ALA A 137 -2.92 1.78 19.85
N VAL A 138 -2.33 1.45 18.69
CA VAL A 138 -0.87 1.42 18.50
C VAL A 138 -0.49 2.39 17.39
N THR A 139 0.48 3.25 17.69
CA THR A 139 1.05 4.21 16.74
C THR A 139 2.51 3.88 16.46
N ILE A 140 2.90 3.97 15.19
CA ILE A 140 4.28 3.90 14.73
C ILE A 140 4.56 5.20 13.97
N ASP A 141 5.52 5.99 14.46
CA ASP A 141 5.82 7.33 13.96
C ASP A 141 7.33 7.53 13.74
N GLY A 142 7.74 8.14 12.63
CA GLY A 142 9.13 8.59 12.43
C GLY A 142 10.17 7.49 12.23
N LEU A 143 9.79 6.27 11.82
CA LEU A 143 10.72 5.14 11.68
C LEU A 143 10.97 4.75 10.23
N TRP A 144 12.21 4.40 9.92
CA TRP A 144 12.54 3.73 8.65
C TRP A 144 12.79 2.23 8.85
N PHE A 145 11.87 1.40 8.37
CA PHE A 145 12.07 -0.04 8.27
C PHE A 145 12.76 -0.39 6.95
N ARG A 146 13.88 -1.11 7.03
CA ARG A 146 14.70 -1.46 5.87
C ARG A 146 15.07 -2.93 5.89
N ASP A 147 15.24 -3.54 4.71
CA ASP A 147 15.77 -4.91 4.60
C ASP A 147 14.91 -5.97 5.34
N TRP A 148 13.62 -5.70 5.55
CA TRP A 148 12.70 -6.57 6.30
C TRP A 148 12.29 -7.78 5.47
N ILE A 149 11.98 -8.90 6.13
CA ILE A 149 11.66 -10.16 5.46
C ILE A 149 10.17 -10.46 5.51
N ASN A 150 9.58 -10.75 4.36
CA ASN A 150 8.18 -11.11 4.13
C ASN A 150 7.15 -10.08 4.63
N LYS A 151 7.13 -9.64 5.90
CA LYS A 151 6.12 -8.70 6.42
C LYS A 151 6.76 -7.65 7.32
N ALA A 152 6.85 -6.37 6.96
CA ALA A 152 7.52 -5.39 7.82
C ALA A 152 6.80 -5.26 9.18
N ILE A 153 5.48 -5.07 9.14
CA ILE A 153 4.60 -4.98 10.31
C ILE A 153 3.44 -5.96 10.14
N TYR A 154 3.28 -6.87 11.10
CA TYR A 154 2.12 -7.76 11.17
C TYR A 154 1.19 -7.33 12.31
N VAL A 155 -0.06 -7.01 11.96
CA VAL A 155 -1.13 -6.63 12.89
C VAL A 155 -2.11 -7.80 13.02
N ALA A 156 -2.00 -8.51 14.14
CA ALA A 156 -2.99 -9.49 14.53
C ALA A 156 -4.29 -8.76 14.90
N SER A 157 -4.38 -8.05 16.02
CA SER A 157 -5.63 -7.38 16.42
C SER A 157 -5.38 -6.16 17.29
N VAL A 158 -6.04 -5.04 17.00
CA VAL A 158 -5.84 -3.76 17.69
C VAL A 158 -7.08 -2.85 17.63
N ASP A 159 -7.29 -2.01 18.64
CA ASP A 159 -8.33 -0.98 18.66
C ASP A 159 -7.75 0.37 18.21
N GLY A 160 -7.45 0.46 16.91
CA GLY A 160 -6.83 1.62 16.29
C GLY A 160 -5.36 1.37 15.93
N PHE A 161 -4.98 1.71 14.70
CA PHE A 161 -3.60 1.63 14.24
C PHE A 161 -3.25 2.86 13.43
N THR A 162 -2.09 3.45 13.73
CA THR A 162 -1.56 4.58 12.97
C THR A 162 -0.11 4.30 12.57
N PHE A 163 0.18 4.45 11.28
CA PHE A 163 1.53 4.44 10.73
C PHE A 163 1.78 5.76 10.00
N THR A 164 2.71 6.57 10.51
CA THR A 164 2.91 7.94 10.01
C THR A 164 4.35 8.41 10.05
N ASN A 165 4.68 9.40 9.23
CA ASN A 165 6.02 9.98 9.06
C ASN A 165 7.12 8.90 8.90
N SER A 166 6.78 7.75 8.34
CA SER A 166 7.60 6.55 8.38
C SER A 166 7.95 6.08 6.97
N LYS A 167 8.97 5.23 6.89
CA LYS A 167 9.44 4.67 5.61
C LYS A 167 9.53 3.16 5.68
N LEU A 168 9.05 2.46 4.65
CA LEU A 168 9.38 1.05 4.42
C LEU A 168 10.16 0.95 3.12
N SER A 169 11.32 0.29 3.13
CA SER A 169 12.02 0.01 1.87
C SER A 169 12.87 -1.25 1.85
N HIS A 170 13.23 -1.68 0.64
CA HIS A 170 14.08 -2.85 0.39
C HIS A 170 13.51 -4.12 1.05
N PRO A 171 12.26 -4.53 0.73
CA PRO A 171 11.77 -5.83 1.15
C PRO A 171 12.72 -6.95 0.74
N ARG A 172 12.80 -7.99 1.55
CA ARG A 172 13.53 -9.22 1.26
C ARG A 172 12.57 -10.40 1.29
N ILE A 173 12.74 -11.30 0.33
CA ILE A 173 11.97 -12.54 0.28
C ILE A 173 12.74 -13.65 0.98
N GLN A 174 12.05 -14.48 1.74
CA GLN A 174 12.57 -15.79 2.07
C GLN A 174 11.55 -16.88 1.74
N LYS A 175 11.99 -17.87 0.95
CA LYS A 175 11.24 -19.10 0.68
C LYS A 175 10.95 -19.85 1.98
N ASN A 176 9.68 -20.06 2.28
CA ASN A 176 9.24 -20.88 3.38
C ASN A 176 9.37 -22.37 2.97
N ARG A 177 10.42 -23.05 3.42
CA ARG A 177 10.70 -24.46 3.03
C ARG A 177 9.69 -25.50 3.56
N GLY A 178 8.64 -25.07 4.25
CA GLY A 178 7.68 -25.94 4.94
C GLY A 178 6.39 -26.25 4.19
N PHE A 179 6.09 -25.59 3.07
CA PHE A 179 4.83 -25.80 2.34
C PHE A 179 4.99 -26.81 1.20
N PRO A 180 4.16 -27.89 1.13
CA PRO A 180 4.30 -28.97 0.14
C PRO A 180 3.99 -28.54 -1.31
N PHE A 181 3.52 -27.31 -1.54
CA PHE A 181 3.17 -26.79 -2.85
C PHE A 181 4.05 -25.60 -3.31
N GLY A 182 5.16 -25.32 -2.62
CA GLY A 182 6.14 -24.31 -3.08
C GLY A 182 5.65 -22.86 -3.05
N PHE A 183 4.53 -22.56 -2.38
CA PHE A 183 4.08 -21.17 -2.21
C PHE A 183 5.10 -20.37 -1.40
N VAL A 184 5.50 -19.23 -1.96
CA VAL A 184 6.32 -18.25 -1.27
C VAL A 184 5.40 -17.33 -0.47
N ASP A 185 5.77 -17.10 0.79
CA ASP A 185 5.08 -16.19 1.69
C ASP A 185 4.94 -14.81 1.03
N TYR A 186 3.75 -14.24 1.11
CA TYR A 186 3.45 -12.90 0.64
C TYR A 186 4.40 -11.85 1.22
N VAL A 187 4.81 -10.90 0.39
CA VAL A 187 5.63 -9.77 0.81
C VAL A 187 4.74 -8.56 1.07
N HIS A 188 4.61 -8.14 2.32
CA HIS A 188 3.75 -7.03 2.71
C HIS A 188 4.50 -5.98 3.51
N GLY A 189 4.27 -4.71 3.20
CA GLY A 189 4.73 -3.64 4.09
C GLY A 189 4.04 -3.75 5.46
N ILE A 190 2.73 -3.63 5.47
CA ILE A 190 1.88 -3.69 6.66
C ILE A 190 0.73 -4.65 6.36
N ILE A 191 0.58 -5.71 7.13
CA ILE A 191 -0.53 -6.65 6.96
C ILE A 191 -1.38 -6.67 8.22
N ALA A 192 -2.71 -6.57 8.07
CA ALA A 192 -3.64 -6.64 9.18
C ALA A 192 -4.71 -7.69 8.92
N THR A 193 -4.78 -8.72 9.79
CA THR A 193 -5.59 -9.93 9.50
C THR A 193 -6.56 -10.34 10.60
N GLY A 194 -6.45 -9.82 11.82
CA GLY A 194 -7.32 -10.28 12.90
C GLY A 194 -8.72 -9.70 12.83
N ARG A 195 -9.66 -10.61 12.98
CA ARG A 195 -11.11 -10.39 13.00
C ARG A 195 -11.61 -9.55 14.19
N ALA A 196 -10.73 -9.21 15.11
CA ALA A 196 -11.05 -8.45 16.31
C ALA A 196 -10.57 -6.98 16.25
N SER A 197 -9.85 -6.56 15.20
CA SER A 197 -9.43 -5.16 15.05
C SER A 197 -10.63 -4.21 14.92
N ARG A 198 -10.56 -3.04 15.57
CA ARG A 198 -11.59 -1.98 15.63
C ARG A 198 -10.97 -0.58 15.56
N GLY A 199 -11.80 0.46 15.50
CA GLY A 199 -11.33 1.84 15.46
C GLY A 199 -10.81 2.24 14.08
N SER A 200 -9.95 3.25 14.06
CA SER A 200 -9.36 3.78 12.82
C SER A 200 -8.07 3.05 12.43
N PHE A 201 -7.92 2.74 11.16
CA PHE A 201 -6.65 2.32 10.55
C PHE A 201 -6.14 3.45 9.66
N VAL A 202 -5.04 4.07 10.06
CA VAL A 202 -4.52 5.29 9.44
C VAL A 202 -3.10 5.04 8.95
N ILE A 203 -2.88 5.24 7.66
CA ILE A 203 -1.56 5.27 7.02
C ILE A 203 -1.41 6.63 6.37
N THR A 204 -0.61 7.52 6.95
CA THR A 204 -0.47 8.89 6.44
C THR A 204 0.92 9.48 6.50
N ASN A 205 1.29 10.27 5.48
CA ASN A 205 2.57 10.96 5.38
C ASN A 205 3.77 10.00 5.42
N ASN A 206 3.74 8.94 4.60
CA ASN A 206 4.79 7.92 4.57
C ASN A 206 5.44 7.79 3.19
N VAL A 207 6.61 7.15 3.17
CA VAL A 207 7.29 6.73 1.95
C VAL A 207 7.44 5.22 1.92
N PHE A 208 6.84 4.59 0.92
CA PHE A 208 6.92 3.15 0.70
C PHE A 208 7.66 2.88 -0.60
N ASP A 209 8.82 2.24 -0.50
CA ASP A 209 9.59 1.74 -1.64
C ASP A 209 9.67 0.22 -1.52
N ILE A 210 8.60 -0.43 -1.99
CA ILE A 210 8.40 -1.87 -1.89
C ILE A 210 8.86 -2.60 -3.16
N THR A 211 9.89 -2.05 -3.81
CA THR A 211 10.54 -2.64 -4.97
C THR A 211 11.59 -3.68 -4.53
N PHE A 212 11.77 -4.74 -5.31
CA PHE A 212 12.83 -5.73 -5.06
C PHE A 212 14.17 -5.33 -5.71
N GLY A 213 14.16 -4.31 -6.58
CA GLY A 213 15.34 -3.85 -7.30
C GLY A 213 15.83 -4.89 -8.33
N ASP A 214 17.14 -4.90 -8.59
CA ASP A 214 17.78 -5.80 -9.57
C ASP A 214 18.09 -7.20 -9.02
N ASP A 215 17.34 -7.71 -8.04
CA ASP A 215 17.58 -9.08 -7.53
C ASP A 215 17.19 -10.12 -8.60
N THR A 216 18.14 -10.41 -9.48
CA THR A 216 18.04 -11.32 -10.62
C THR A 216 17.83 -12.80 -10.24
N ASN A 217 17.93 -13.15 -8.95
CA ASN A 217 17.60 -14.50 -8.48
C ASN A 217 16.09 -14.70 -8.28
N PHE A 218 15.30 -13.65 -8.49
CA PHE A 218 13.86 -13.70 -8.47
C PHE A 218 13.34 -14.48 -9.69
N ARG A 219 12.83 -15.69 -9.47
CA ARG A 219 11.99 -16.34 -10.47
C ARG A 219 10.56 -15.88 -10.21
N PRO A 220 9.87 -15.35 -11.21
CA PRO A 220 8.58 -14.72 -10.94
C PRO A 220 7.43 -15.66 -10.51
N ASN A 221 7.60 -16.98 -10.66
CA ASN A 221 6.69 -17.98 -10.10
C ASN A 221 6.91 -18.23 -8.59
N ASP A 222 7.92 -17.61 -7.99
CA ASP A 222 8.35 -17.80 -6.61
C ASP A 222 7.89 -16.64 -5.68
N ALA A 223 6.88 -15.81 -6.01
CA ALA A 223 6.31 -14.88 -5.02
C ALA A 223 4.92 -14.39 -5.41
N GLN A 224 4.03 -14.29 -4.42
CA GLN A 224 2.81 -13.48 -4.53
C GLN A 224 3.12 -11.98 -4.42
N PRO A 225 2.21 -11.08 -4.85
CA PRO A 225 2.46 -9.65 -4.94
C PRO A 225 3.11 -9.04 -3.70
N CYS A 226 4.05 -8.13 -3.93
CA CYS A 226 4.32 -7.08 -2.96
C CYS A 226 3.09 -6.18 -2.90
N CYS A 227 2.50 -6.00 -1.73
CA CYS A 227 1.52 -4.94 -1.49
C CYS A 227 1.82 -4.23 -0.18
N LEU A 228 1.50 -2.94 -0.10
CA LEU A 228 1.62 -2.21 1.16
C LEU A 228 0.68 -2.80 2.21
N TYR A 229 -0.47 -3.32 1.79
CA TYR A 229 -1.53 -3.87 2.62
C TYR A 229 -2.27 -4.98 1.88
N GLY A 230 -2.59 -6.11 2.52
CA GLY A 230 -3.28 -7.28 1.91
C GLY A 230 -4.10 -8.18 2.88
N PHE A 231 -5.07 -8.89 2.30
CA PHE A 231 -6.14 -9.85 2.73
C PHE A 231 -6.14 -10.57 4.14
N PRO A 232 -7.31 -11.02 4.70
CA PRO A 232 -8.48 -10.32 5.30
C PRO A 232 -8.65 -10.60 6.84
N PRO A 233 -9.73 -10.16 7.54
CA PRO A 233 -10.67 -9.05 7.33
C PRO A 233 -10.58 -8.11 8.55
N THR A 234 -9.98 -6.94 8.40
CA THR A 234 -10.01 -6.01 9.53
C THR A 234 -11.35 -5.32 9.60
N ARG A 235 -11.83 -5.24 10.82
CA ARG A 235 -13.16 -4.79 11.20
C ARG A 235 -13.11 -3.32 11.65
N PHE A 236 -12.12 -2.59 11.10
CA PHE A 236 -11.90 -1.18 11.35
C PHE A 236 -13.12 -0.40 10.90
N ASP A 237 -13.51 0.57 11.70
CA ASP A 237 -14.67 1.41 11.45
C ASP A 237 -14.35 2.46 10.36
N ASN A 238 -13.08 2.88 10.29
CA ASN A 238 -12.57 3.87 9.35
C ASN A 238 -11.17 3.48 8.86
N ILE A 239 -10.93 3.51 7.55
CA ILE A 239 -9.63 3.24 6.92
C ILE A 239 -9.22 4.49 6.15
N GLN A 240 -8.08 5.06 6.49
CA GLN A 240 -7.50 6.24 5.85
C GLN A 240 -6.10 5.93 5.36
N ILE A 241 -5.89 6.06 4.06
CA ILE A 241 -4.58 5.93 3.40
C ILE A 241 -4.36 7.23 2.63
N GLU A 242 -3.68 8.18 3.25
CA GLU A 242 -3.64 9.56 2.78
C GLU A 242 -2.22 10.13 2.74
N ASP A 243 -1.89 10.98 1.78
CA ASP A 243 -0.60 11.72 1.74
C ASP A 243 0.64 10.81 1.68
N ASN A 244 0.58 9.65 1.04
CA ASN A 244 1.72 8.73 0.95
C ASN A 244 2.39 8.77 -0.43
N ILE A 245 3.69 8.46 -0.46
CA ILE A 245 4.42 8.11 -1.68
C ILE A 245 4.61 6.59 -1.68
N ILE A 246 4.11 5.90 -2.71
CA ILE A 246 4.18 4.44 -2.87
C ILE A 246 4.87 4.12 -4.18
N VAL A 247 5.98 3.40 -4.12
CA VAL A 247 6.71 2.87 -5.27
C VAL A 247 6.67 1.34 -5.19
N THR A 248 6.12 0.69 -6.21
CA THR A 248 5.87 -0.76 -6.22
C THR A 248 6.15 -1.38 -7.58
N GLU A 249 6.43 -2.69 -7.59
CA GLU A 249 6.60 -3.49 -8.81
C GLU A 249 5.40 -4.41 -9.11
N ASN A 250 4.38 -4.40 -8.23
CA ASN A 250 3.16 -5.18 -8.39
C ASN A 250 1.95 -4.40 -7.86
N GLU A 251 1.43 -4.74 -6.68
CA GLU A 251 0.28 -4.05 -6.11
C GLU A 251 0.74 -2.93 -5.17
N GLY A 252 0.12 -1.76 -5.28
CA GLY A 252 0.36 -0.68 -4.31
C GLY A 252 -0.43 -0.97 -3.04
N LEU A 253 -1.75 -1.09 -3.20
CA LEU A 253 -2.73 -1.31 -2.14
C LEU A 253 -3.64 -2.50 -2.49
N GLU A 254 -3.75 -3.48 -1.60
CA GLU A 254 -4.65 -4.62 -1.74
C GLU A 254 -5.68 -4.66 -0.58
N LEU A 255 -6.91 -4.28 -0.86
CA LEU A 255 -8.02 -4.16 0.09
C LEU A 255 -9.08 -5.21 -0.20
N LEU A 256 -8.84 -6.43 0.26
CA LEU A 256 -9.67 -7.56 -0.10
C LEU A 256 -10.35 -8.24 1.10
N GLY A 257 -11.64 -8.58 0.99
CA GLY A 257 -12.42 -9.15 2.09
C GLY A 257 -13.70 -9.91 1.70
N ASN A 258 -13.81 -11.17 2.12
CA ASN A 258 -14.98 -12.04 1.86
C ASN A 258 -16.07 -12.01 2.95
N LEU A 259 -15.94 -11.16 3.97
CA LEU A 259 -16.94 -11.05 5.04
C LEU A 259 -17.69 -9.73 4.91
N PRO A 260 -18.98 -9.68 5.26
CA PRO A 260 -19.71 -8.42 5.31
C PRO A 260 -19.00 -7.49 6.28
N LEU A 261 -18.30 -6.50 5.74
CA LEU A 261 -17.79 -5.39 6.52
C LEU A 261 -19.02 -4.75 7.17
N LYS A 262 -18.95 -4.56 8.48
CA LYS A 262 -19.87 -3.65 9.15
C LYS A 262 -19.51 -2.27 8.60
N GLN A 263 -20.43 -1.56 7.93
CA GLN A 263 -20.30 -0.21 7.34
C GLN A 263 -18.98 0.51 7.68
N SER A 264 -17.89 0.14 7.02
CA SER A 264 -16.60 0.83 7.14
C SER A 264 -16.57 1.98 6.13
N SER A 265 -16.00 3.10 6.52
CA SER A 265 -15.63 4.16 5.58
C SER A 265 -14.17 3.98 5.16
N ILE A 266 -13.90 4.01 3.86
CA ILE A 266 -12.56 3.82 3.29
C ILE A 266 -12.20 5.03 2.44
N TYR A 267 -11.04 5.62 2.72
CA TYR A 267 -10.52 6.80 2.05
C TYR A 267 -9.09 6.57 1.58
N ILE A 268 -8.86 6.71 0.28
CA ILE A 268 -7.54 6.67 -0.36
C ILE A 268 -7.33 8.01 -1.05
N ARG A 269 -6.56 8.91 -0.43
CA ARG A 269 -6.48 10.31 -0.87
C ARG A 269 -5.09 10.86 -0.99
N ASN A 270 -4.87 11.75 -1.96
CA ASN A 270 -3.64 12.55 -2.05
C ASN A 270 -2.35 11.70 -2.03
N ASN A 271 -2.41 10.46 -2.52
CA ASN A 271 -1.24 9.59 -2.62
C ASN A 271 -0.59 9.76 -3.99
N THR A 272 0.74 9.60 -4.03
CA THR A 272 1.49 9.36 -5.27
C THR A 272 1.84 7.88 -5.33
N ILE A 273 1.38 7.18 -6.38
CA ILE A 273 1.60 5.74 -6.58
C ILE A 273 2.32 5.53 -7.90
N ASP A 274 3.60 5.18 -7.83
CA ASP A 274 4.42 4.79 -8.98
C ASP A 274 4.52 3.27 -9.05
N MET A 275 3.94 2.69 -10.10
CA MET A 275 3.95 1.26 -10.34
C MET A 275 4.80 0.96 -11.56
N SER A 276 5.97 0.36 -11.34
CA SER A 276 6.86 -0.13 -12.38
C SER A 276 6.81 -1.66 -12.44
N TYR A 277 5.94 -2.21 -13.28
CA TYR A 277 5.69 -3.65 -13.26
C TYR A 277 6.89 -4.47 -13.73
N LYS A 278 7.36 -5.45 -12.93
CA LYS A 278 8.51 -6.30 -13.29
C LYS A 278 8.35 -7.81 -13.10
N LEU A 279 7.20 -8.31 -12.65
CA LEU A 279 7.06 -9.72 -12.24
C LEU A 279 6.38 -10.56 -13.32
N LYS A 280 7.02 -11.61 -13.84
CA LYS A 280 6.44 -12.60 -14.76
C LYS A 280 5.41 -13.54 -14.08
N GLY A 281 4.37 -13.99 -14.78
CA GLY A 281 3.56 -15.15 -14.35
C GLY A 281 2.53 -14.94 -13.24
N TRP A 282 2.27 -13.70 -12.81
CA TRP A 282 1.09 -13.38 -11.99
C TRP A 282 -0.06 -12.93 -12.90
N PRO A 283 -1.27 -13.52 -12.79
CA PRO A 283 -2.32 -13.33 -13.79
C PRO A 283 -2.82 -11.88 -13.84
N ASP A 284 -3.11 -11.26 -12.67
CA ASP A 284 -3.68 -9.92 -12.61
C ASP A 284 -2.99 -9.04 -11.54
N THR A 285 -2.63 -7.78 -11.87
CA THR A 285 -1.92 -6.83 -10.98
C THR A 285 -2.47 -5.41 -11.09
N TYR A 286 -2.70 -4.73 -9.97
CA TYR A 286 -3.21 -3.35 -9.96
C TYR A 286 -2.54 -2.44 -8.93
N ALA A 287 -2.32 -1.16 -9.27
CA ALA A 287 -1.80 -0.18 -8.30
C ALA A 287 -2.72 -0.08 -7.06
N ILE A 288 -4.03 -0.16 -7.27
CA ILE A 288 -5.04 -0.40 -6.22
C ILE A 288 -5.91 -1.57 -6.64
N LEU A 289 -5.93 -2.62 -5.82
CA LEU A 289 -6.85 -3.74 -5.92
C LEU A 289 -7.78 -3.69 -4.69
N ALA A 290 -9.08 -3.51 -4.89
CA ALA A 290 -10.07 -3.55 -3.81
C ALA A 290 -11.27 -4.43 -4.17
N GLY A 291 -11.73 -5.25 -3.23
CA GLY A 291 -12.69 -6.28 -3.58
C GLY A 291 -13.12 -7.26 -2.49
N GLY A 292 -14.00 -8.17 -2.89
CA GLY A 292 -14.79 -8.99 -1.97
C GLY A 292 -16.01 -8.21 -1.46
N ASN A 293 -16.94 -8.84 -0.72
CA ASN A 293 -18.21 -8.24 -0.27
C ASN A 293 -18.01 -7.13 0.79
N ALA A 294 -17.24 -6.10 0.44
CA ALA A 294 -17.01 -4.91 1.19
C ALA A 294 -18.28 -4.05 1.14
N HIS A 295 -19.24 -4.38 2.02
CA HIS A 295 -20.36 -3.52 2.34
C HIS A 295 -19.85 -2.30 3.12
N THR A 296 -19.24 -1.36 2.39
CA THR A 296 -18.77 -0.08 2.93
C THR A 296 -19.92 0.91 2.98
N SER A 297 -19.91 1.80 3.98
CA SER A 297 -20.79 2.97 3.97
C SER A 297 -20.36 3.96 2.88
N GLU A 298 -19.04 4.06 2.68
CA GLU A 298 -18.43 4.91 1.66
C GLU A 298 -17.04 4.35 1.31
N PHE A 299 -16.72 4.31 0.01
CA PHE A 299 -15.38 4.01 -0.48
C PHE A 299 -14.95 5.11 -1.45
N VAL A 300 -13.97 5.92 -1.08
CA VAL A 300 -13.48 7.04 -1.89
C VAL A 300 -12.02 6.84 -2.30
N ILE A 301 -11.76 7.00 -3.59
CA ILE A 301 -10.41 7.13 -4.15
C ILE A 301 -10.35 8.49 -4.84
N GLU A 302 -9.64 9.45 -4.23
CA GLU A 302 -9.60 10.81 -4.76
C GLU A 302 -8.27 11.54 -4.67
N ASP A 303 -8.07 12.47 -5.61
CA ASP A 303 -6.92 13.36 -5.64
C ASP A 303 -5.57 12.62 -5.63
N ASN A 304 -5.52 11.37 -6.12
CA ASN A 304 -4.28 10.61 -6.21
C ASN A 304 -3.59 10.82 -7.57
N LEU A 305 -2.26 10.75 -7.56
CA LEU A 305 -1.43 10.68 -8.76
C LEU A 305 -0.92 9.25 -8.94
N PHE A 306 -1.25 8.63 -10.07
CA PHE A 306 -0.74 7.33 -10.46
C PHE A 306 0.25 7.50 -11.61
N THR A 307 1.40 6.84 -11.53
CA THR A 307 2.32 6.66 -12.65
C THR A 307 2.41 5.17 -12.94
N LEU A 308 2.00 4.76 -14.14
CA LEU A 308 2.08 3.37 -14.58
C LEU A 308 3.13 3.23 -15.67
N ASN A 309 4.18 2.49 -15.34
CA ASN A 309 5.31 2.25 -16.23
C ASN A 309 5.38 0.76 -16.54
N ASN A 310 5.38 0.42 -17.84
CA ASN A 310 5.66 -0.94 -18.26
C ASN A 310 7.14 -1.22 -18.05
N GLY A 311 7.49 -2.15 -17.15
CA GLY A 311 8.85 -2.63 -17.07
C GLY A 311 9.26 -3.34 -18.37
N LEU A 312 10.56 -3.35 -18.65
CA LEU A 312 11.18 -3.96 -19.82
C LEU A 312 10.91 -5.48 -19.89
N TYR A 313 9.76 -5.91 -20.38
CA TYR A 313 9.51 -7.30 -20.76
C TYR A 313 8.97 -7.39 -22.19
N SER A 314 9.55 -8.33 -22.94
CA SER A 314 9.44 -8.45 -24.39
C SER A 314 8.31 -9.38 -24.85
N ASN A 315 7.52 -9.97 -23.95
CA ASN A 315 6.46 -10.92 -24.31
C ASN A 315 5.12 -10.56 -23.62
N PRO A 316 4.17 -9.96 -24.36
CA PRO A 316 2.81 -9.64 -23.88
C PRO A 316 1.93 -10.86 -23.54
N GLU A 317 2.30 -12.07 -23.97
CA GLU A 317 1.47 -13.28 -23.85
C GLU A 317 1.47 -13.93 -22.45
N ASP A 318 2.28 -13.43 -21.51
CA ASP A 318 2.46 -14.04 -20.18
C ASP A 318 1.51 -13.45 -19.08
N PHE A 319 0.60 -12.54 -19.42
CA PHE A 319 -0.24 -11.82 -18.46
C PHE A 319 -1.71 -11.76 -18.90
N THR A 320 -2.64 -11.86 -17.94
CA THR A 320 -4.07 -11.71 -18.23
C THR A 320 -4.55 -10.26 -18.06
N ASP A 321 -4.18 -9.51 -17.00
CA ASP A 321 -4.55 -8.08 -16.85
C ASP A 321 -3.66 -7.27 -15.88
N VAL A 322 -3.01 -6.18 -16.33
CA VAL A 322 -2.31 -5.20 -15.45
C VAL A 322 -3.07 -3.86 -15.46
N GLY A 323 -3.19 -3.13 -14.34
CA GLY A 323 -3.85 -1.82 -14.36
C GLY A 323 -3.70 -0.85 -13.19
N ALA A 324 -4.39 0.30 -13.27
CA ALA A 324 -4.36 1.31 -12.20
C ALA A 324 -5.23 0.88 -11.02
N ILE A 325 -6.52 0.63 -11.30
CA ILE A 325 -7.52 0.35 -10.27
C ILE A 325 -8.40 -0.82 -10.69
N SER A 326 -8.57 -1.79 -9.79
CA SER A 326 -9.54 -2.88 -9.91
C SER A 326 -10.45 -2.91 -8.69
N LEU A 327 -11.77 -2.85 -8.94
CA LEU A 327 -12.80 -2.78 -7.91
C LEU A 327 -13.83 -3.91 -8.06
N THR A 328 -14.32 -4.44 -6.94
CA THR A 328 -15.53 -5.27 -6.86
C THR A 328 -16.33 -4.91 -5.61
N GLY A 329 -17.67 -4.81 -5.71
CA GLY A 329 -18.54 -4.41 -4.59
C GLY A 329 -19.53 -3.29 -4.93
N GLU A 330 -19.82 -2.40 -3.98
CA GLU A 330 -20.81 -1.33 -4.15
C GLU A 330 -20.34 0.02 -3.57
N ASN A 331 -20.97 1.12 -3.98
CA ASN A 331 -20.80 2.48 -3.42
C ASN A 331 -19.42 3.12 -3.59
N PHE A 332 -18.70 2.83 -4.68
CA PHE A 332 -17.41 3.45 -4.94
C PHE A 332 -17.56 4.89 -5.49
N ARG A 333 -16.69 5.79 -5.01
CA ARG A 333 -16.52 7.16 -5.51
C ARG A 333 -15.06 7.34 -5.92
N VAL A 334 -14.80 7.31 -7.22
CA VAL A 334 -13.45 7.47 -7.79
C VAL A 334 -13.40 8.78 -8.54
N ARG A 335 -12.70 9.79 -7.99
CA ARG A 335 -12.78 11.15 -8.51
C ARG A 335 -11.48 11.94 -8.44
N ASN A 336 -11.31 12.89 -9.36
CA ASN A 336 -10.18 13.82 -9.37
C ASN A 336 -8.79 13.17 -9.37
N ASN A 337 -8.67 11.91 -9.79
CA ASN A 337 -7.38 11.25 -9.87
C ASN A 337 -6.70 11.59 -11.19
N ARG A 338 -5.37 11.67 -11.18
CA ARG A 338 -4.55 11.78 -12.39
C ARG A 338 -3.78 10.48 -12.59
N ILE A 339 -3.91 9.87 -13.77
CA ILE A 339 -3.22 8.64 -14.14
C ILE A 339 -2.31 8.94 -15.32
N GLU A 340 -1.01 8.88 -15.09
CA GLU A 340 0.03 9.02 -16.10
C GLU A 340 0.52 7.64 -16.51
N VAL A 341 0.55 7.40 -17.83
CA VAL A 341 0.85 6.07 -18.38
C VAL A 341 1.96 6.19 -19.41
N GLN A 342 2.98 5.35 -19.28
CA GLN A 342 4.12 5.31 -20.18
C GLN A 342 4.33 3.89 -20.72
N ASP A 343 4.17 3.74 -22.05
CA ASP A 343 4.42 2.49 -22.80
C ASP A 343 3.68 1.25 -22.28
N PHE A 344 2.54 1.46 -21.63
CA PHE A 344 1.77 0.43 -20.92
C PHE A 344 0.87 -0.40 -21.84
N ASP A 345 0.82 -1.70 -21.55
CA ASP A 345 0.02 -2.70 -22.26
C ASP A 345 -0.85 -3.42 -21.24
N GLY A 346 -2.02 -2.84 -20.94
CA GLY A 346 -2.90 -3.29 -19.87
C GLY A 346 -4.19 -2.47 -19.77
N ARG A 347 -4.99 -2.72 -18.74
CA ARG A 347 -6.23 -1.97 -18.47
C ARG A 347 -5.95 -0.78 -17.59
N ILE A 348 -6.59 0.35 -17.83
CA ILE A 348 -6.46 1.50 -16.92
C ILE A 348 -7.39 1.29 -15.72
N PHE A 349 -8.62 0.86 -16.02
CA PHE A 349 -9.65 0.56 -15.03
C PHE A 349 -10.33 -0.76 -15.37
N ARG A 350 -10.45 -1.62 -14.36
CA ARG A 350 -11.27 -2.82 -14.44
C ARG A 350 -12.35 -2.77 -13.37
N PHE A 351 -13.60 -2.71 -13.81
CA PHE A 351 -14.77 -2.82 -12.94
C PHE A 351 -15.41 -4.19 -13.19
N GLY A 352 -15.54 -5.01 -12.14
CA GLY A 352 -16.20 -6.31 -12.21
C GLY A 352 -15.26 -7.54 -12.32
N ASN A 353 -15.77 -8.66 -11.81
CA ASN A 353 -15.15 -10.00 -11.76
C ASN A 353 -13.63 -10.01 -11.50
N ALA A 354 -13.17 -9.24 -10.50
CA ALA A 354 -11.85 -9.42 -9.93
C ALA A 354 -11.91 -10.67 -9.06
N LEU A 355 -11.40 -11.80 -9.57
CA LEU A 355 -11.13 -13.10 -8.90
C LEU A 355 -12.24 -13.76 -8.05
N PHE A 356 -13.34 -13.08 -7.71
CA PHE A 356 -14.28 -13.43 -6.63
C PHE A 356 -15.76 -13.23 -6.98
N GLY A 357 -16.14 -13.08 -8.25
CA GLY A 357 -17.53 -13.32 -8.67
C GLY A 357 -18.57 -12.22 -8.46
N HIS A 358 -18.19 -11.01 -8.03
CA HIS A 358 -19.14 -9.92 -7.74
C HIS A 358 -19.12 -8.78 -8.78
N SER A 359 -20.31 -8.29 -9.15
CA SER A 359 -20.51 -7.11 -10.02
C SER A 359 -20.45 -5.81 -9.23
N ILE A 360 -20.02 -4.71 -9.86
CA ILE A 360 -20.01 -3.38 -9.22
C ILE A 360 -21.40 -2.73 -9.26
N THR A 361 -21.90 -2.15 -8.16
CA THR A 361 -23.14 -1.34 -8.19
C THR A 361 -23.00 0.03 -7.51
N ASP A 362 -23.91 0.96 -7.85
CA ASP A 362 -24.01 2.36 -7.36
C ASP A 362 -22.69 3.16 -7.30
N SER A 363 -21.81 2.93 -8.27
CA SER A 363 -20.47 3.53 -8.28
C SER A 363 -20.36 4.70 -9.25
N VAL A 364 -19.59 5.72 -8.87
CA VAL A 364 -19.38 6.94 -9.67
C VAL A 364 -17.89 7.13 -9.94
N PHE A 365 -17.56 7.28 -11.22
CA PHE A 365 -16.24 7.61 -11.73
C PHE A 365 -16.29 8.99 -12.40
N GLU A 366 -15.66 10.01 -11.79
CA GLU A 366 -15.78 11.37 -12.31
C GLU A 366 -14.57 12.29 -12.16
N ASN A 367 -14.42 13.22 -13.11
CA ASN A 367 -13.36 14.24 -13.11
C ASN A 367 -11.94 13.67 -13.03
N ASN A 368 -11.72 12.43 -13.49
CA ASN A 368 -10.38 11.85 -13.55
C ASN A 368 -9.68 12.26 -14.85
N GLU A 369 -8.37 12.43 -14.80
CA GLU A 369 -7.53 12.72 -15.95
C GLU A 369 -6.59 11.54 -16.22
N ILE A 370 -6.59 11.06 -17.46
CA ILE A 370 -5.80 9.93 -17.91
C ILE A 370 -4.89 10.45 -19.03
N VAL A 371 -3.56 10.37 -18.90
CA VAL A 371 -2.59 10.97 -19.82
C VAL A 371 -1.49 9.98 -20.17
N GLY A 372 -1.19 9.75 -21.46
CA GLY A 372 -0.08 8.84 -21.80
C GLY A 372 -0.10 8.28 -23.22
N SER A 373 0.86 7.39 -23.52
CA SER A 373 0.88 6.52 -24.70
C SER A 373 0.38 5.13 -24.32
N TYR A 374 -0.54 4.57 -25.12
CA TYR A 374 -1.21 3.30 -24.84
C TYR A 374 -1.05 2.34 -26.01
N LYS A 375 -0.83 1.05 -25.73
CA LYS A 375 -0.90 0.00 -26.76
C LYS A 375 -2.30 -0.59 -26.90
N GLY A 376 -3.09 -0.58 -25.82
CA GLY A 376 -4.52 -0.90 -25.81
C GLY A 376 -5.23 -0.19 -24.64
N ILE A 377 -6.42 0.34 -24.87
CA ILE A 377 -7.22 0.97 -23.80
C ILE A 377 -8.27 -0.01 -23.33
N GLY A 378 -8.07 -0.58 -22.14
CA GLY A 378 -9.12 -1.27 -21.40
C GLY A 378 -9.74 -0.35 -20.36
N ILE A 379 -10.94 0.14 -20.63
CA ILE A 379 -11.82 0.72 -19.59
C ILE A 379 -13.08 -0.14 -19.57
N ASP A 380 -13.16 -0.98 -18.56
CA ASP A 380 -14.24 -1.96 -18.44
C ASP A 380 -15.20 -1.55 -17.33
N PHE A 381 -16.32 -0.89 -17.66
CA PHE A 381 -17.38 -0.48 -16.73
C PHE A 381 -18.41 -1.58 -16.42
N THR A 382 -18.07 -2.87 -16.57
CA THR A 382 -19.03 -3.94 -16.25
C THR A 382 -19.49 -3.86 -14.78
N GLY A 383 -20.80 -3.93 -14.56
CA GLY A 383 -21.35 -3.87 -13.20
C GLY A 383 -22.85 -3.58 -13.11
N GLY A 384 -23.46 -3.01 -14.14
CA GLY A 384 -24.91 -2.80 -14.20
C GLY A 384 -25.34 -1.33 -14.23
N PRO A 385 -26.67 -1.08 -14.26
CA PRO A 385 -27.25 0.19 -14.71
C PRO A 385 -27.06 1.40 -13.79
N LEU A 386 -26.71 1.18 -12.53
CA LEU A 386 -26.55 2.26 -11.55
C LEU A 386 -25.16 2.90 -11.57
N ASN A 387 -24.19 2.27 -12.22
CA ASN A 387 -22.84 2.81 -12.32
C ASN A 387 -22.80 4.00 -13.28
N LYS A 388 -22.00 5.02 -12.93
CA LYS A 388 -21.89 6.27 -13.69
C LYS A 388 -20.43 6.59 -13.98
N SER A 389 -20.15 6.98 -15.21
CA SER A 389 -18.87 7.54 -15.64
C SER A 389 -19.11 8.88 -16.30
N ARG A 390 -18.50 9.96 -15.78
CA ARG A 390 -18.71 11.32 -16.32
C ARG A 390 -17.56 12.29 -16.12
N ARG A 391 -17.43 13.25 -17.04
CA ARG A 391 -16.45 14.37 -16.94
C ARG A 391 -14.99 13.93 -16.83
N ASN A 392 -14.68 12.69 -17.23
CA ASN A 392 -13.31 12.23 -17.28
C ASN A 392 -12.64 12.69 -18.56
N VAL A 393 -11.35 12.95 -18.51
CA VAL A 393 -10.55 13.40 -19.66
C VAL A 393 -9.51 12.35 -19.98
N PHE A 394 -9.56 11.82 -21.21
CA PHE A 394 -8.62 10.82 -21.72
C PHE A 394 -7.72 11.46 -22.78
N ARG A 395 -6.45 11.71 -22.46
CA ARG A 395 -5.41 12.25 -23.34
C ARG A 395 -4.48 11.12 -23.77
N LEU A 396 -4.76 10.53 -24.92
CA LEU A 396 -4.23 9.24 -25.33
C LEU A 396 -3.06 9.33 -26.34
N GLY A 397 -2.73 10.55 -26.81
CA GLY A 397 -1.63 10.78 -27.75
C GLY A 397 -1.81 10.05 -29.08
N THR A 398 -0.73 9.49 -29.63
CA THR A 398 -0.71 8.75 -30.91
C THR A 398 -1.50 7.44 -30.91
N SER A 399 -1.98 6.96 -29.76
CA SER A 399 -2.61 5.63 -29.64
C SER A 399 -4.05 5.57 -30.15
N LEU A 400 -4.73 6.72 -30.30
CA LEU A 400 -6.14 6.74 -30.67
C LEU A 400 -6.40 6.15 -32.08
N ALA A 401 -5.44 6.28 -33.00
CA ALA A 401 -5.52 5.70 -34.35
C ALA A 401 -5.06 4.21 -34.40
N ALA A 402 -4.27 3.76 -33.43
CA ALA A 402 -3.95 2.33 -33.27
C ALA A 402 -5.12 1.58 -32.61
N ALA A 403 -5.88 2.26 -31.75
CA ALA A 403 -7.09 1.75 -31.12
C ALA A 403 -8.20 1.34 -32.13
N SER A 404 -8.26 1.96 -33.32
CA SER A 404 -9.20 1.57 -34.39
C SER A 404 -8.82 0.28 -35.11
N VAL A 405 -7.61 -0.25 -34.88
CA VAL A 405 -7.15 -1.52 -35.46
C VAL A 405 -6.95 -2.54 -34.34
N GLY A 406 -8.02 -2.80 -33.60
CA GLY A 406 -8.14 -3.91 -32.65
C GLY A 406 -7.43 -3.69 -31.30
N SER A 407 -8.16 -3.18 -30.31
CA SER A 407 -8.14 -3.63 -28.89
C SER A 407 -8.65 -2.60 -27.87
N THR A 408 -9.01 -1.38 -28.28
CA THR A 408 -9.70 -0.48 -27.32
C THR A 408 -11.09 -1.02 -27.02
N THR A 409 -11.23 -1.55 -25.82
CA THR A 409 -12.44 -2.21 -25.36
C THR A 409 -13.07 -1.32 -24.29
N ILE A 410 -14.00 -0.46 -24.72
CA ILE A 410 -14.91 0.23 -23.79
C ILE A 410 -16.11 -0.70 -23.60
N ARG A 411 -16.16 -1.41 -22.47
CA ARG A 411 -17.31 -2.24 -22.09
C ARG A 411 -18.19 -1.44 -21.15
N ALA A 412 -19.36 -1.03 -21.63
CA ALA A 412 -20.35 -0.31 -20.85
C ALA A 412 -21.60 -1.17 -20.59
N SER A 413 -21.41 -2.43 -20.19
CA SER A 413 -22.50 -3.40 -19.94
C SER A 413 -23.43 -2.90 -18.81
N GLY A 414 -24.40 -2.07 -19.16
CA GLY A 414 -25.38 -1.44 -18.27
C GLY A 414 -24.98 -0.04 -17.76
N ALA A 415 -23.69 0.26 -17.56
CA ALA A 415 -23.27 1.52 -16.92
C ALA A 415 -23.59 2.78 -17.75
N ARG A 416 -24.00 3.87 -17.09
CA ARG A 416 -24.24 5.17 -17.72
C ARG A 416 -22.92 5.92 -17.92
N VAL A 417 -22.47 6.02 -19.17
CA VAL A 417 -21.24 6.73 -19.55
C VAL A 417 -21.63 8.02 -20.28
N CYS A 418 -21.37 9.20 -19.69
CA CYS A 418 -21.81 10.48 -20.24
C CYS A 418 -20.80 11.61 -20.02
N GLY A 419 -20.57 12.45 -21.03
CA GLY A 419 -19.82 13.70 -20.87
C GLY A 419 -18.34 13.50 -20.51
N ASN A 420 -17.73 12.42 -21.01
CA ASN A 420 -16.29 12.21 -20.98
C ASN A 420 -15.66 12.82 -22.25
N THR A 421 -14.43 13.31 -22.13
CA THR A 421 -13.66 13.90 -23.23
C THR A 421 -12.54 12.96 -23.64
N TRP A 422 -12.37 12.74 -24.95
CA TRP A 422 -11.33 11.88 -25.52
C TRP A 422 -10.48 12.72 -26.48
N GLU A 423 -9.17 12.76 -26.26
CA GLU A 423 -8.21 13.56 -27.03
C GLU A 423 -7.07 12.66 -27.54
N GLY A 424 -6.71 12.78 -28.82
CA GLY A 424 -5.61 12.04 -29.45
C GLY A 424 -5.03 12.79 -30.67
N ASP A 425 -3.85 12.36 -31.14
CA ASP A 425 -3.05 13.09 -32.14
C ASP A 425 -3.60 13.03 -33.57
N LEU A 426 -4.59 12.16 -33.83
CA LEU A 426 -5.22 11.99 -35.15
C LEU A 426 -6.75 11.92 -35.02
N GLY A 427 -7.36 13.08 -34.76
CA GLY A 427 -8.82 13.29 -34.90
C GLY A 427 -9.69 12.55 -33.88
N THR A 428 -10.92 13.03 -33.72
CA THR A 428 -11.98 12.37 -32.95
C THR A 428 -12.21 10.96 -33.49
N VAL A 429 -12.09 9.94 -32.62
CA VAL A 429 -12.56 8.59 -32.93
C VAL A 429 -14.09 8.61 -32.91
N GLU A 430 -14.69 8.48 -34.09
CA GLU A 430 -16.08 8.05 -34.24
C GLU A 430 -16.12 6.52 -34.17
N GLY A 431 -16.74 6.00 -33.11
CA GLY A 431 -17.00 4.59 -32.92
C GLY A 431 -17.82 4.38 -31.65
N ASP A 432 -19.15 4.33 -31.80
CA ASP A 432 -20.17 4.05 -30.76
C ASP A 432 -19.87 4.50 -29.31
N LEU A 433 -19.26 5.68 -29.15
CA LEU A 433 -19.09 6.36 -27.86
C LEU A 433 -20.39 7.01 -27.35
N ASP A 434 -21.45 7.01 -28.17
CA ASP A 434 -22.75 7.65 -27.91
C ASP A 434 -23.83 6.72 -27.33
N ALA A 435 -23.55 5.42 -27.18
CA ALA A 435 -24.59 4.46 -26.87
C ALA A 435 -24.88 4.23 -25.37
N VAL A 436 -24.83 5.24 -24.48
CA VAL A 436 -25.57 5.17 -23.17
C VAL A 436 -26.05 6.55 -22.67
N CYS A 437 -26.61 7.39 -23.55
CA CYS A 437 -27.35 8.60 -23.15
C CYS A 437 -28.87 8.48 -23.32
N ARG A 438 -29.43 7.26 -23.37
CA ARG A 438 -30.89 7.05 -23.37
C ARG A 438 -31.30 5.91 -22.44
N LEU A 439 -31.56 6.26 -21.18
CA LEU A 439 -32.87 6.19 -20.49
C LEU A 439 -32.69 6.67 -19.04
#